data_AF-A0A1A8F835-F1
#
_entry.id   AF-A0A1A8F835-F1
#
_cell.length_a   1.000
_cell.length_b   1.000
_cell.length_c   1.000
_cell.angle_alpha   90.00
_cell.angle_beta   90.00
_cell.angle_gamma   90.00
#
_symmetry.space_group_name_H-M   'P 1'
#
loop_
_entity.id
_entity.type
_entity.pdbx_description
1 polymer ?
#
loop_
_entity_poly.entity_id
_entity_poly.type
_entity_poly.pdbx_seq_one_letter_code
_entity_poly.pdbx_strand_id
1 'polypeptide(L)'
;MLRVIATSLCLQRHHATTLRLNVRAWGTLSPRENQQTVEAFYELSVDIQKVRKLKGWVLHQFPAYTKEVAALLEDMGASGSIIAHVLAVHPEAILCNPEQMQTQRELWMSMCPNQRELIGIVEKFPASFFTSSDHHDNQRNNISYFQSLNLNKRIITKLMASAPQSFSRPVDQNQLMVSTLQQAYQELGGEEANMKIWLQKLLSQNPFVFLKSPEVLKQNLVFLRNRGFSTAELLHLLAKLKGFVTELNPDSMHRSLHFSQETIGCSEAELRHIILKCPALLYYPDSTLAERFKGLLSAGISMSQIIATPTILELTTQIVNYRIQRLKARGYDVRTGSLDVLNGTKKDFEMSFGKLQLRRERPLFNPVAPLKVED
;
A
#
# COMPACT_ATOMS: atom_id res chain seq x y z
N MET A 1 -4.12 11.33 25.77
CA MET A 1 -2.67 11.52 25.56
C MET A 1 -2.10 10.16 25.16
N LEU A 2 -2.04 9.88 23.86
CA LEU A 2 -0.82 9.85 23.02
C LEU A 2 0.11 8.65 23.29
N ARG A 3 0.12 7.75 22.28
CA ARG A 3 1.13 6.74 21.89
C ARG A 3 1.22 5.47 22.76
N VAL A 4 0.90 4.32 22.15
CA VAL A 4 1.86 3.29 21.69
C VAL A 4 1.07 2.00 21.42
N ILE A 5 0.90 1.61 20.14
CA ILE A 5 0.73 0.21 19.74
C ILE A 5 1.54 0.01 18.45
N ALA A 6 2.70 -0.61 18.59
CA ALA A 6 3.42 -1.27 17.51
C ALA A 6 4.33 -2.32 18.13
N THR A 7 3.75 -3.44 18.57
CA THR A 7 4.49 -4.65 18.94
C THR A 7 3.66 -5.86 18.57
N SER A 8 4.04 -6.53 17.49
CA SER A 8 4.13 -7.98 17.40
C SER A 8 4.29 -8.36 15.92
N LEU A 9 5.51 -8.75 15.55
CA LEU A 9 5.85 -9.76 14.54
C LEU A 9 7.38 -9.77 14.41
N CYS A 10 8.04 -10.42 15.38
CA CYS A 10 9.40 -10.96 15.24
C CYS A 10 9.58 -12.01 16.34
N LEU A 11 8.99 -13.17 16.12
CA LEU A 11 9.25 -14.37 16.91
C LEU A 11 9.39 -15.52 15.93
N GLN A 12 10.57 -15.65 15.34
CA GLN A 12 11.06 -16.93 14.84
C GLN A 12 12.59 -16.95 14.83
N ARG A 13 13.10 -17.57 15.90
CA ARG A 13 14.30 -18.41 16.00
C ARG A 13 15.61 -17.90 15.40
N HIS A 14 16.43 -17.40 16.32
CA HIS A 14 17.87 -17.53 16.30
C HIS A 14 18.31 -18.97 16.00
N HIS A 15 18.80 -19.20 14.78
CA HIS A 15 19.93 -20.12 14.60
C HIS A 15 21.20 -19.27 14.63
N ALA A 16 21.72 -19.11 15.85
CA ALA A 16 23.04 -18.57 16.06
C ALA A 16 24.06 -19.59 15.55
N THR A 17 24.58 -19.38 14.35
CA THR A 17 25.88 -19.94 13.97
C THR A 17 26.89 -19.26 14.89
N THR A 18 27.37 -20.01 15.87
CA THR A 18 28.33 -19.58 16.89
C THR A 18 29.67 -19.29 16.23
N LEU A 19 29.86 -18.07 15.73
CA LEU A 19 31.19 -17.51 15.53
C LEU A 19 31.81 -17.31 16.91
N ARG A 20 32.67 -18.26 17.29
CA ARG A 20 33.54 -18.15 18.46
C ARG A 20 34.41 -16.90 18.30
N LEU A 21 34.02 -15.82 18.96
CA LEU A 21 34.86 -14.65 19.18
C LEU A 21 36.01 -15.08 20.09
N ASN A 22 37.19 -15.26 19.49
CA ASN A 22 38.44 -15.20 20.24
C ASN A 22 38.60 -13.76 20.73
N VAL A 23 38.17 -13.51 21.96
CA VAL A 23 38.50 -12.27 22.69
C VAL A 23 39.99 -12.34 23.02
N ARG A 24 40.82 -11.80 22.12
CA ARG A 24 42.13 -11.27 22.50
C ARG A 24 41.97 -9.78 22.76
N ALA A 25 42.18 -9.40 24.01
CA ALA A 25 42.21 -8.03 24.48
C ALA A 25 43.25 -7.22 23.70
N TRP A 26 42.78 -6.34 22.81
CA TRP A 26 43.55 -5.20 22.29
C TRP A 26 42.86 -3.93 22.80
N GLY A 27 43.67 -3.05 23.39
CA GLY A 27 43.22 -1.89 24.13
C GLY A 27 42.41 -0.88 23.30
N THR A 28 41.46 -0.24 23.98
CA THR A 28 40.96 1.13 23.78
C THR A 28 41.40 1.86 22.51
N LEU A 29 40.55 1.83 21.49
CA LEU A 29 40.31 2.91 20.52
C LEU A 29 38.91 2.65 19.96
N SER A 30 37.91 3.48 20.28
CA SER A 30 36.74 3.56 19.38
C SER A 30 37.30 3.92 18.01
N PRO A 31 37.02 3.18 16.92
CA PRO A 31 37.49 3.57 15.61
C PRO A 31 37.09 5.04 15.40
N ARG A 32 38.02 5.88 14.94
CA ARG A 32 37.68 7.27 14.61
C ARG A 32 36.79 7.25 13.38
N GLU A 33 35.91 8.25 13.25
CA GLU A 33 35.15 8.44 12.01
C GLU A 33 36.13 8.55 10.82
N ASN A 34 35.72 7.99 9.68
CA ASN A 34 36.38 8.18 8.40
C ASN A 34 36.29 9.66 8.03
N GLN A 35 37.38 10.39 8.31
CA GLN A 35 37.44 11.83 8.16
C GLN A 35 37.16 12.28 6.72
N GLN A 36 37.57 11.49 5.71
CA GLN A 36 37.29 11.79 4.31
C GLN A 36 35.79 11.74 3.99
N THR A 37 35.08 10.76 4.55
CA THR A 37 33.62 10.66 4.42
C THR A 37 32.93 11.83 5.11
N VAL A 38 33.37 12.18 6.32
CA VAL A 38 32.82 13.31 7.09
C VAL A 38 32.99 14.62 6.33
N GLU A 39 34.17 14.90 5.79
CA GLU A 39 34.47 16.08 4.99
C GLU A 39 33.62 16.12 3.71
N ALA A 40 33.55 15.02 2.96
CA ALA A 40 32.73 14.93 1.77
C ALA A 40 31.23 15.14 2.06
N PHE A 41 30.74 14.69 3.22
CA PHE A 41 29.35 14.95 3.64
C PHE A 41 29.11 16.43 3.91
N TYR A 42 30.07 17.15 4.50
CA TYR A 42 29.98 18.61 4.66
C TYR A 42 29.99 19.33 3.30
N GLU A 43 30.87 18.96 2.37
CA GLU A 43 30.93 19.52 1.03
C GLU A 43 29.61 19.34 0.27
N LEU A 44 28.98 18.16 0.40
CA LEU A 44 27.69 17.84 -0.19
C LEU A 44 26.49 18.39 0.58
N SER A 45 26.72 19.17 1.65
CA SER A 45 25.65 19.72 2.51
C SER A 45 24.70 18.66 3.11
N VAL A 46 25.22 17.46 3.39
CA VAL A 46 24.48 16.37 4.05
C VAL A 46 24.26 16.72 5.52
N ASP A 47 23.07 16.44 6.06
CA ASP A 47 22.78 16.56 7.49
C ASP A 47 23.51 15.48 8.29
N ILE A 48 24.79 15.72 8.58
CA ILE A 48 25.66 14.78 9.28
C ILE A 48 25.23 14.55 10.73
N GLN A 49 24.56 15.51 11.36
CA GLN A 49 24.05 15.35 12.73
C GLN A 49 22.95 14.30 12.77
N LYS A 50 22.06 14.32 11.78
CA LYS A 50 21.06 13.27 11.58
C LYS A 50 21.70 11.92 11.27
N VAL A 51 22.74 11.87 10.43
CA VAL A 51 23.47 10.63 10.12
C VAL A 51 24.10 10.05 11.39
N ARG A 52 24.85 10.84 12.17
CA ARG A 52 25.45 10.38 13.43
C ARG A 52 24.42 9.81 14.39
N LYS A 53 23.26 10.48 14.51
CA LYS A 53 22.17 10.07 15.40
C LYS A 53 21.50 8.75 14.98
N LEU A 54 21.26 8.54 13.69
CA LEU A 54 20.48 7.41 13.19
C LEU A 54 21.34 6.22 12.74
N LYS A 55 22.50 6.51 12.14
CA LYS A 55 23.35 5.57 11.40
C LYS A 55 24.85 5.92 11.51
N GLY A 56 25.29 6.44 12.66
CA GLY A 56 26.67 6.89 12.86
C GLY A 56 27.75 5.81 12.62
N TRP A 57 27.39 4.53 12.75
CA TRP A 57 28.28 3.41 12.43
C TRP A 57 28.77 3.42 10.97
N VAL A 58 28.00 4.00 10.03
CA VAL A 58 28.38 4.12 8.60
C VAL A 58 29.62 5.00 8.44
N LEU A 59 29.73 6.07 9.24
CA LEU A 59 30.86 6.99 9.20
C LEU A 59 32.17 6.34 9.67
N HIS A 60 32.11 5.15 10.26
CA HIS A 60 33.30 4.42 10.73
C HIS A 60 33.74 3.34 9.75
N GLN A 61 33.03 3.17 8.63
CA GLN A 61 33.30 2.11 7.68
C GLN A 61 34.38 2.50 6.67
N PHE A 62 35.11 1.48 6.24
CA PHE A 62 36.05 1.54 5.12
C PHE A 62 35.93 0.24 4.31
N PRO A 63 35.89 0.30 2.97
CA PRO A 63 35.89 1.51 2.13
C PRO A 63 34.56 2.30 2.19
N ALA A 64 34.60 3.57 1.78
CA ALA A 64 33.43 4.44 1.64
C ALA A 64 33.54 5.28 0.36
N TYR A 65 32.54 5.19 -0.51
CA TYR A 65 32.53 5.68 -1.90
C TYR A 65 31.66 6.94 -2.05
N THR A 66 31.86 7.93 -1.17
CA THR A 66 30.98 9.11 -1.11
C THR A 66 30.98 9.91 -2.41
N LYS A 67 32.17 10.10 -3.02
CA LYS A 67 32.32 10.90 -4.25
C LYS A 67 31.73 10.17 -5.45
N GLU A 68 31.89 8.86 -5.50
CA GLU A 68 31.37 7.99 -6.55
C GLU A 68 29.84 7.93 -6.50
N VAL A 69 29.25 7.83 -5.30
CA VAL A 69 27.78 7.92 -5.13
C VAL A 69 27.28 9.28 -5.60
N ALA A 70 27.93 10.37 -5.20
CA ALA A 70 27.53 11.72 -5.62
C ALA A 70 27.61 11.86 -7.16
N ALA A 71 28.75 11.50 -7.76
CA ALA A 71 28.96 11.57 -9.20
C ALA A 71 27.94 10.72 -9.99
N LEU A 72 27.61 9.51 -9.50
CA LEU A 72 26.60 8.66 -10.11
C LEU A 72 25.21 9.32 -10.11
N LEU A 73 24.82 9.94 -8.98
CA LEU A 73 23.55 10.63 -8.85
C LEU A 73 23.50 11.89 -9.72
N GLU A 74 24.60 12.66 -9.79
CA GLU A 74 24.75 13.82 -10.67
C GLU A 74 24.63 13.44 -12.15
N ASP A 75 25.28 12.35 -12.57
CA ASP A 75 25.21 11.83 -13.95
C ASP A 75 23.81 11.31 -14.33
N MET A 76 22.99 10.97 -13.33
CA MET A 76 21.56 10.68 -13.53
C MET A 76 20.66 11.94 -13.47
N GLY A 77 21.25 13.11 -13.21
CA GLY A 77 20.56 14.41 -13.19
C GLY A 77 20.06 14.86 -11.80
N ALA A 78 20.57 14.30 -10.71
CA ALA A 78 20.24 14.76 -9.36
C ALA A 78 20.90 16.12 -9.05
N SER A 79 20.18 17.01 -8.39
CA SER A 79 20.76 18.24 -7.83
C SER A 79 21.50 17.95 -6.53
N GLY A 80 22.41 18.83 -6.13
CA GLY A 80 23.11 18.72 -4.83
C GLY A 80 22.16 18.56 -3.64
N SER A 81 20.98 19.21 -3.66
CA SER A 81 19.95 19.06 -2.63
C SER A 81 19.35 17.64 -2.57
N ILE A 82 19.14 16.99 -3.72
CA ILE A 82 18.64 15.61 -3.79
C ILE A 82 19.72 14.64 -3.28
N ILE A 83 20.97 14.85 -3.68
CA ILE A 83 22.11 14.04 -3.24
C ILE A 83 22.27 14.12 -1.72
N ALA A 84 22.25 15.34 -1.18
CA ALA A 84 22.29 15.59 0.25
C ALA A 84 21.15 14.87 0.99
N HIS A 85 19.93 14.94 0.44
CA HIS A 85 18.77 14.28 1.00
C HIS A 85 18.92 12.75 1.01
N VAL A 86 19.31 12.16 -0.12
CA VAL A 86 19.52 10.71 -0.28
C VAL A 86 20.53 10.20 0.74
N LEU A 87 21.70 10.85 0.84
CA LEU A 87 22.75 10.46 1.79
C LEU A 87 22.35 10.68 3.25
N ALA A 88 21.51 11.69 3.55
CA ALA A 88 21.01 11.92 4.90
C ALA A 88 19.93 10.91 5.34
N VAL A 89 19.17 10.36 4.39
CA VAL A 89 18.11 9.36 4.65
C VAL A 89 18.65 7.93 4.59
N HIS A 90 19.64 7.67 3.73
CA HIS A 90 20.24 6.35 3.53
C HIS A 90 21.76 6.45 3.34
N PRO A 91 22.51 6.76 4.42
CA PRO A 91 23.96 6.90 4.37
C PRO A 91 24.68 5.61 3.97
N GLU A 92 24.06 4.44 4.16
CA GLU A 92 24.62 3.14 3.73
C GLU A 92 24.92 3.07 2.22
N ALA A 93 24.34 3.96 1.40
CA ALA A 93 24.63 4.08 -0.02
C ALA A 93 26.13 4.19 -0.33
N ILE A 94 26.91 4.86 0.54
CA ILE A 94 28.36 5.03 0.36
C ILE A 94 29.14 3.73 0.51
N LEU A 95 28.52 2.66 1.00
CA LEU A 95 29.15 1.36 1.17
C LEU A 95 28.98 0.47 -0.07
N CYS A 96 28.17 0.91 -1.06
CA CYS A 96 27.99 0.20 -2.31
C CYS A 96 29.21 0.39 -3.22
N ASN A 97 29.75 -0.70 -3.74
CA ASN A 97 30.87 -0.66 -4.68
C ASN A 97 30.46 0.05 -6.00
N PRO A 98 31.29 0.92 -6.59
CA PRO A 98 30.98 1.63 -7.84
C PRO A 98 30.54 0.74 -9.02
N GLU A 99 31.18 -0.42 -9.23
CA GLU A 99 30.81 -1.36 -10.30
C GLU A 99 29.42 -1.95 -10.08
N GLN A 100 29.09 -2.24 -8.81
CA GLN A 100 27.78 -2.74 -8.42
C GLN A 100 26.70 -1.68 -8.59
N MET A 101 26.99 -0.43 -8.24
CA MET A 101 26.08 0.69 -8.46
C MET A 101 25.81 0.94 -9.95
N GLN A 102 26.82 0.80 -10.80
CA GLN A 102 26.66 0.91 -12.25
C GLN A 102 25.82 -0.23 -12.82
N THR A 103 26.09 -1.47 -12.40
CA THR A 103 25.26 -2.63 -12.76
C THR A 103 23.81 -2.43 -12.36
N GLN A 104 23.59 -1.84 -11.18
CA GLN A 104 22.27 -1.57 -10.65
C GLN A 104 21.57 -0.45 -11.41
N ARG A 105 22.29 0.62 -11.76
CA ARG A 105 21.79 1.67 -12.66
C ARG A 105 21.30 1.07 -13.98
N GLU A 106 22.08 0.21 -14.61
CA GLU A 106 21.71 -0.45 -15.87
C GLU A 106 20.45 -1.31 -15.72
N LEU A 107 20.35 -2.08 -14.63
CA LEU A 107 19.17 -2.88 -14.33
C LEU A 107 17.92 -1.99 -14.21
N TRP A 108 17.99 -0.93 -13.42
CA TRP A 108 16.88 0.01 -13.26
C TRP A 108 16.55 0.75 -14.55
N MET A 109 17.54 1.15 -15.35
CA MET A 109 17.33 1.80 -16.64
C MET A 109 16.74 0.86 -17.69
N SER A 110 16.88 -0.47 -17.56
CA SER A 110 16.14 -1.42 -18.39
C SER A 110 14.62 -1.41 -18.13
N MET A 111 14.21 -0.90 -16.95
CA MET A 111 12.83 -0.87 -16.49
C MET A 111 12.20 0.53 -16.51
N CYS A 112 12.93 1.54 -16.06
CA CYS A 112 12.52 2.94 -16.09
C CYS A 112 12.58 3.49 -17.54
N PRO A 113 11.67 4.39 -17.93
CA PRO A 113 11.68 4.96 -19.27
C PRO A 113 12.78 6.02 -19.46
N ASN A 114 13.27 6.65 -18.38
CA ASN A 114 14.33 7.66 -18.44
C ASN A 114 15.00 7.87 -17.07
N GLN A 115 16.14 8.56 -17.05
CA GLN A 115 16.92 8.86 -15.84
C GLN A 115 16.17 9.73 -14.83
N ARG A 116 15.34 10.68 -15.30
CA ARG A 116 14.55 11.56 -14.42
C ARG A 116 13.58 10.78 -13.55
N GLU A 117 12.90 9.78 -14.11
CA GLU A 117 12.03 8.90 -13.35
C GLU A 117 12.82 8.03 -12.36
N LEU A 118 14.00 7.55 -12.74
CA LEU A 118 14.88 6.80 -11.85
C LEU A 118 15.32 7.67 -10.65
N ILE A 119 15.78 8.90 -10.87
CA ILE A 119 16.13 9.82 -9.77
C ILE A 119 14.93 10.08 -8.85
N GLY A 120 13.74 10.31 -9.42
CA GLY A 120 12.53 10.50 -8.61
C GLY A 120 12.15 9.27 -7.77
N ILE A 121 12.59 8.07 -8.14
CA ILE A 121 12.47 6.85 -7.33
C ILE A 121 13.57 6.79 -6.27
N VAL A 122 14.83 7.01 -6.65
CA VAL A 122 15.99 6.96 -5.75
C VAL A 122 15.85 7.98 -4.62
N GLU A 123 15.36 9.18 -4.92
CA GLU A 123 15.09 10.22 -3.92
C GLU A 123 14.08 9.74 -2.87
N LYS A 124 13.01 9.07 -3.29
CA LYS A 124 11.92 8.62 -2.40
C LYS A 124 12.24 7.31 -1.69
N PHE A 125 12.98 6.43 -2.35
CA PHE A 125 13.24 5.06 -1.92
C PHE A 125 14.70 4.67 -2.16
N PRO A 126 15.67 5.36 -1.52
CA PRO A 126 17.09 5.14 -1.79
C PRO A 126 17.53 3.70 -1.50
N ALA A 127 17.01 3.09 -0.43
CA ALA A 127 17.29 1.71 -0.06
C ALA A 127 16.83 0.67 -1.12
N SER A 128 15.91 1.04 -2.03
CA SER A 128 15.49 0.16 -3.11
C SER A 128 16.51 0.11 -4.25
N PHE A 129 17.28 1.18 -4.43
CA PHE A 129 18.34 1.26 -5.43
C PHE A 129 19.67 0.76 -4.87
N PHE A 130 20.10 1.29 -3.71
CA PHE A 130 21.37 0.93 -3.06
C PHE A 130 21.24 -0.39 -2.30
N THR A 131 21.25 -1.49 -3.05
CA THR A 131 21.13 -2.86 -2.51
C THR A 131 22.48 -3.58 -2.45
N SER A 132 22.60 -4.57 -1.56
CA SER A 132 23.75 -5.48 -1.56
C SER A 132 23.84 -6.26 -2.87
N SER A 133 25.07 -6.54 -3.34
CA SER A 133 25.34 -7.34 -4.53
C SER A 133 24.71 -8.73 -4.48
N ASP A 134 24.59 -9.31 -3.29
CA ASP A 134 24.01 -10.65 -3.08
C ASP A 134 22.54 -10.73 -3.54
N HIS A 135 21.90 -9.58 -3.76
CA HIS A 135 20.51 -9.49 -4.20
C HIS A 135 20.36 -9.26 -5.71
N HIS A 136 21.43 -8.95 -6.44
CA HIS A 136 21.32 -8.54 -7.84
C HIS A 136 20.81 -9.67 -8.75
N ASP A 137 21.28 -10.90 -8.54
CA ASP A 137 20.80 -12.07 -9.30
C ASP A 137 19.33 -12.35 -9.01
N ASN A 138 18.93 -12.26 -7.74
CA ASN A 138 17.53 -12.37 -7.35
C ASN A 138 16.67 -11.27 -8.01
N GLN A 139 17.16 -10.03 -8.06
CA GLN A 139 16.45 -8.93 -8.71
C GLN A 139 16.22 -9.22 -10.20
N ARG A 140 17.27 -9.66 -10.91
CA ARG A 140 17.17 -10.03 -12.34
C ARG A 140 16.19 -11.18 -12.56
N ASN A 141 16.30 -12.25 -11.78
CA ASN A 141 15.42 -13.42 -11.87
C ASN A 141 13.95 -13.04 -11.59
N ASN A 142 13.71 -12.20 -10.59
CA ASN A 142 12.38 -11.71 -10.26
C ASN A 142 11.80 -10.79 -11.33
N ILE A 143 12.61 -9.91 -11.94
CA ILE A 143 12.20 -9.09 -13.08
C ILE A 143 11.80 -9.98 -14.26
N SER A 144 12.64 -10.93 -14.65
CA SER A 144 12.34 -11.87 -15.74
C SER A 144 11.07 -12.68 -15.46
N TYR A 145 10.89 -13.15 -14.24
CA TYR A 145 9.69 -13.86 -13.83
C TYR A 145 8.43 -12.97 -13.92
N PHE A 146 8.47 -11.74 -13.41
CA PHE A 146 7.32 -10.84 -13.48
C PHE A 146 7.00 -10.39 -14.91
N GLN A 147 8.00 -10.29 -15.79
CA GLN A 147 7.79 -10.09 -17.23
C GLN A 147 7.08 -11.29 -17.87
N SER A 148 7.41 -12.53 -17.47
CA SER A 148 6.74 -13.73 -18.01
C SER A 148 5.25 -13.82 -17.59
N LEU A 149 4.86 -13.16 -16.49
CA LEU A 149 3.46 -12.96 -16.09
C LEU A 149 2.74 -11.84 -16.88
N ASN A 150 3.38 -11.29 -17.92
CA ASN A 150 2.89 -10.16 -18.72
C ASN A 150 2.65 -8.88 -17.88
N LEU A 151 3.41 -8.67 -16.80
CA LEU A 151 3.39 -7.40 -16.09
C LEU A 151 4.14 -6.36 -16.91
N ASN A 152 3.54 -5.18 -17.08
CA ASN A 152 4.22 -4.08 -17.76
C ASN A 152 5.36 -3.53 -16.90
N LYS A 153 6.34 -2.89 -17.55
CA LYS A 153 7.52 -2.31 -16.90
C LYS A 153 7.15 -1.37 -15.75
N ARG A 154 6.10 -0.56 -15.92
CA ARG A 154 5.64 0.40 -14.89
C ARG A 154 5.21 -0.28 -13.59
N ILE A 155 4.50 -1.41 -13.66
CA ILE A 155 4.10 -2.19 -12.48
C ILE A 155 5.36 -2.75 -11.81
N ILE A 156 6.26 -3.35 -12.58
CA ILE A 156 7.51 -3.93 -12.05
C ILE A 156 8.36 -2.86 -11.37
N THR A 157 8.59 -1.71 -12.01
CA THR A 157 9.31 -0.58 -11.42
C THR A 157 8.66 -0.11 -10.11
N LYS A 158 7.31 -0.05 -10.05
CA LYS A 158 6.60 0.30 -8.82
C LYS A 158 6.83 -0.75 -7.73
N LEU A 159 6.79 -2.04 -8.06
CA LEU A 159 7.06 -3.12 -7.11
C LEU A 159 8.50 -3.04 -6.58
N MET A 160 9.49 -2.86 -7.45
CA MET A 160 10.89 -2.70 -7.08
C MET A 160 11.09 -1.51 -6.14
N ALA A 161 10.43 -0.38 -6.41
CA ALA A 161 10.56 0.83 -5.61
C ALA A 161 9.89 0.69 -4.24
N SER A 162 8.66 0.18 -4.19
CA SER A 162 7.82 0.17 -2.97
C SER A 162 8.02 -1.06 -2.09
N ALA A 163 8.44 -2.19 -2.65
CA ALA A 163 8.67 -3.44 -1.93
C ALA A 163 9.97 -4.11 -2.42
N PRO A 164 11.15 -3.45 -2.29
CA PRO A 164 12.43 -3.96 -2.82
C PRO A 164 12.79 -5.35 -2.28
N GLN A 165 12.37 -5.66 -1.06
CA GLN A 165 12.57 -6.98 -0.44
C GLN A 165 11.95 -8.13 -1.25
N SER A 166 10.87 -7.86 -2.01
CA SER A 166 10.27 -8.86 -2.90
C SER A 166 11.19 -9.23 -4.06
N PHE A 167 12.15 -8.38 -4.43
CA PHE A 167 13.14 -8.64 -5.49
C PHE A 167 14.47 -9.15 -4.94
N SER A 168 14.78 -8.89 -3.67
CA SER A 168 16.01 -9.37 -3.03
C SER A 168 15.97 -10.85 -2.61
N ARG A 169 14.79 -11.44 -2.53
CA ARG A 169 14.57 -12.84 -2.16
C ARG A 169 14.62 -13.79 -3.37
N PRO A 170 14.86 -15.10 -3.15
CA PRO A 170 14.83 -16.10 -4.21
C PRO A 170 13.51 -16.08 -5.00
N VAL A 171 13.62 -16.24 -6.33
CA VAL A 171 12.47 -16.14 -7.25
C VAL A 171 11.37 -17.16 -6.94
N ASP A 172 11.73 -18.34 -6.45
CA ASP A 172 10.80 -19.42 -6.10
C ASP A 172 9.78 -19.00 -5.04
N GLN A 173 10.13 -18.07 -4.15
CA GLN A 173 9.20 -17.55 -3.15
C GLN A 173 8.10 -16.68 -3.79
N ASN A 174 8.46 -15.86 -4.78
CA ASN A 174 7.49 -15.12 -5.56
C ASN A 174 6.62 -16.06 -6.40
N GLN A 175 7.23 -17.06 -7.03
CA GLN A 175 6.52 -18.07 -7.81
C GLN A 175 5.49 -18.82 -6.96
N LEU A 176 5.86 -19.23 -5.75
CA LEU A 176 4.95 -19.91 -4.83
C LEU A 176 3.75 -19.04 -4.43
N MET A 177 3.96 -17.75 -4.17
CA MET A 177 2.86 -16.83 -3.86
C MET A 177 1.93 -16.66 -5.06
N VAL A 178 2.48 -16.46 -6.26
CA VAL A 178 1.68 -16.31 -7.48
C VAL A 178 0.89 -17.57 -7.78
N SER A 179 1.51 -18.75 -7.73
CA SER A 179 0.83 -20.02 -7.97
C SER A 179 -0.29 -20.25 -6.95
N THR A 180 -0.06 -19.91 -5.68
CA THR A 180 -1.09 -20.00 -4.63
C THR A 180 -2.26 -19.04 -4.90
N LEU A 181 -2.00 -17.81 -5.35
CA LEU A 181 -3.04 -16.85 -5.73
C LEU A 181 -3.85 -17.35 -6.93
N GLN A 182 -3.18 -17.87 -7.95
CA GLN A 182 -3.82 -18.41 -9.17
C GLN A 182 -4.68 -19.63 -8.84
N GLN A 183 -4.13 -20.58 -8.09
CA GLN A 183 -4.85 -21.77 -7.64
C GLN A 183 -6.08 -21.39 -6.82
N ALA A 184 -5.94 -20.50 -5.84
CA ALA A 184 -7.07 -20.05 -5.03
C ALA A 184 -8.18 -19.39 -5.87
N TYR A 185 -7.82 -18.63 -6.90
CA TYR A 185 -8.78 -18.00 -7.81
C TYR A 185 -9.53 -19.05 -8.66
N GLN A 186 -8.81 -20.03 -9.20
CA GLN A 186 -9.37 -21.11 -10.04
C GLN A 186 -10.22 -22.09 -9.22
N GLU A 187 -9.79 -22.48 -8.02
CA GLU A 187 -10.57 -23.32 -7.10
C GLU A 187 -11.90 -22.66 -6.70
N LEU A 188 -11.96 -21.33 -6.76
CA LEU A 188 -13.18 -20.57 -6.54
C LEU A 188 -14.06 -20.42 -7.80
N GLY A 189 -13.75 -21.16 -8.87
CA GLY A 189 -14.49 -21.15 -10.14
C GLY A 189 -14.15 -19.97 -11.05
N GLY A 190 -13.03 -19.28 -10.80
CA GLY A 190 -12.59 -18.16 -11.63
C GLY A 190 -12.01 -18.58 -12.96
N GLU A 191 -12.40 -17.90 -14.03
CA GLU A 191 -11.88 -18.15 -15.39
C GLU A 191 -10.44 -17.63 -15.56
N GLU A 192 -9.65 -18.34 -16.37
CA GLU A 192 -8.23 -18.04 -16.64
C GLU A 192 -8.00 -16.62 -17.18
N ALA A 193 -8.87 -16.15 -18.09
CA ALA A 193 -8.76 -14.80 -18.66
C ALA A 193 -8.95 -13.72 -17.58
N ASN A 194 -9.92 -13.91 -16.67
CA ASN A 194 -10.21 -12.99 -15.59
C ASN A 194 -9.14 -13.05 -14.49
N MET A 195 -8.57 -14.24 -14.24
CA MET A 195 -7.47 -14.44 -13.29
C MET A 195 -6.25 -13.59 -13.64
N LYS A 196 -5.84 -13.55 -14.91
CA LYS A 196 -4.69 -12.74 -15.36
C LYS A 196 -4.92 -11.26 -15.10
N ILE A 197 -6.11 -10.75 -15.43
CA ILE A 197 -6.49 -9.35 -15.21
C ILE A 197 -6.54 -9.05 -13.70
N TRP A 198 -7.11 -9.97 -12.92
CA TRP A 198 -7.18 -9.84 -11.46
C TRP A 198 -5.79 -9.79 -10.83
N LEU A 199 -4.88 -10.70 -11.22
CA LEU A 199 -3.52 -10.74 -10.71
C LEU A 199 -2.76 -9.44 -11.03
N GLN A 200 -2.87 -8.94 -12.27
CA GLN A 200 -2.27 -7.66 -12.65
C GLN A 200 -2.79 -6.48 -11.80
N LYS A 201 -4.11 -6.43 -11.59
CA LYS A 201 -4.75 -5.39 -10.74
C LYS A 201 -4.29 -5.52 -9.29
N LEU A 202 -4.21 -6.74 -8.77
CA LEU A 202 -3.76 -7.04 -7.42
C LEU A 202 -2.32 -6.54 -7.22
N LEU A 203 -1.38 -6.94 -8.08
CA LEU A 203 0.03 -6.57 -7.96
C LEU A 203 0.26 -5.06 -8.14
N SER A 204 -0.56 -4.41 -8.97
CA SER A 204 -0.52 -2.96 -9.12
C SER A 204 -0.92 -2.20 -7.86
N GLN A 205 -1.75 -2.80 -6.99
CA GLN A 205 -2.38 -2.12 -5.86
C GLN A 205 -1.80 -2.55 -4.52
N ASN A 206 -1.45 -3.83 -4.35
CA ASN A 206 -0.79 -4.35 -3.17
C ASN A 206 0.61 -4.90 -3.53
N PRO A 207 1.65 -4.05 -3.57
CA PRO A 207 3.02 -4.50 -3.83
C PRO A 207 3.57 -5.43 -2.73
N PHE A 208 2.98 -5.39 -1.53
CA PHE A 208 3.45 -6.11 -0.35
C PHE A 208 2.89 -7.53 -0.24
N VAL A 209 1.99 -7.95 -1.15
CA VAL A 209 1.44 -9.32 -1.16
C VAL A 209 2.53 -10.37 -1.16
N PHE A 210 3.65 -10.08 -1.83
CA PHE A 210 4.79 -10.97 -1.90
C PHE A 210 5.43 -11.20 -0.53
N LEU A 211 5.46 -10.20 0.34
CA LEU A 211 6.09 -10.31 1.67
C LEU A 211 5.28 -11.17 2.65
N LYS A 212 4.09 -11.64 2.26
CA LYS A 212 3.25 -12.51 3.08
C LYS A 212 3.57 -13.97 2.83
N SER A 213 3.23 -14.82 3.81
CA SER A 213 3.23 -16.26 3.62
C SER A 213 1.98 -16.65 2.79
N PRO A 214 2.10 -17.57 1.82
CA PRO A 214 0.95 -18.07 1.05
C PRO A 214 -0.14 -18.71 1.92
N GLU A 215 0.22 -19.23 3.09
CA GLU A 215 -0.69 -19.83 4.06
C GLU A 215 -1.70 -18.81 4.60
N VAL A 216 -1.33 -17.53 4.69
CA VAL A 216 -2.24 -16.45 5.15
C VAL A 216 -3.46 -16.35 4.23
N LEU A 217 -3.27 -16.43 2.91
CA LEU A 217 -4.37 -16.45 1.95
C LEU A 217 -5.31 -17.63 2.22
N LYS A 218 -4.73 -18.82 2.38
CA LYS A 218 -5.49 -20.07 2.62
C LYS A 218 -6.29 -19.98 3.92
N GLN A 219 -5.66 -19.54 5.01
CA GLN A 219 -6.31 -19.35 6.31
C GLN A 219 -7.48 -18.37 6.23
N ASN A 220 -7.30 -17.25 5.53
CA ASN A 220 -8.35 -16.25 5.38
C ASN A 220 -9.52 -16.78 4.54
N LEU A 221 -9.27 -17.54 3.48
CA LEU A 221 -10.32 -18.18 2.69
C LEU A 221 -11.07 -19.27 3.48
N VAL A 222 -10.36 -20.08 4.28
CA VAL A 222 -10.98 -21.07 5.18
C VAL A 222 -11.85 -20.38 6.22
N PHE A 223 -11.36 -19.31 6.84
CA PHE A 223 -12.15 -18.52 7.79
C PHE A 223 -13.45 -18.01 7.16
N LEU A 224 -13.38 -17.40 5.98
CA LEU A 224 -14.57 -16.89 5.29
C LEU A 224 -15.51 -18.03 4.87
N ARG A 225 -14.99 -19.17 4.41
CA ARG A 225 -15.80 -20.35 4.11
C ARG A 225 -16.54 -20.86 5.36
N ASN A 226 -15.88 -20.89 6.51
CA ASN A 226 -16.49 -21.28 7.80
C ASN A 226 -17.56 -20.29 8.26
N ARG A 227 -17.51 -19.05 7.78
CA ARG A 227 -18.59 -18.04 7.92
C ARG A 227 -19.72 -18.19 6.91
N GLY A 228 -19.74 -19.30 6.17
CA GLY A 228 -20.80 -19.66 5.24
C GLY A 228 -20.70 -19.00 3.86
N PHE A 229 -19.63 -18.27 3.54
CA PHE A 229 -19.48 -17.72 2.18
C PHE A 229 -19.33 -18.85 1.16
N SER A 230 -20.18 -18.81 0.13
CA SER A 230 -20.09 -19.73 -1.01
C SER A 230 -18.86 -19.44 -1.87
N THR A 231 -18.48 -20.41 -2.70
CA THR A 231 -17.37 -20.29 -3.64
C THR A 231 -17.48 -19.04 -4.53
N ALA A 232 -18.68 -18.76 -5.06
CA ALA A 232 -18.93 -17.59 -5.92
C ALA A 232 -18.82 -16.26 -5.14
N GLU A 233 -19.30 -16.23 -3.90
CA GLU A 233 -19.18 -15.06 -3.03
C GLU A 233 -17.73 -14.78 -2.62
N LEU A 234 -16.94 -15.83 -2.35
CA LEU A 234 -15.52 -15.72 -2.09
C LEU A 234 -14.75 -15.20 -3.30
N LEU A 235 -15.06 -15.69 -4.50
CA LEU A 235 -14.47 -15.18 -5.74
C LEU A 235 -14.78 -13.68 -5.92
N HIS A 236 -16.04 -13.28 -5.65
CA HIS A 236 -16.44 -11.88 -5.69
C HIS A 236 -15.66 -11.02 -4.68
N LEU A 237 -15.48 -11.51 -3.45
CA LEU A 237 -14.69 -10.82 -2.43
C LEU A 237 -13.21 -10.71 -2.82
N LEU A 238 -12.61 -11.76 -3.36
CA LEU A 238 -11.22 -11.72 -3.84
C LEU A 238 -11.01 -10.64 -4.90
N ALA A 239 -11.98 -10.49 -5.81
CA ALA A 239 -11.95 -9.44 -6.81
C ALA A 239 -12.09 -8.04 -6.20
N LYS A 240 -12.96 -7.86 -5.19
CA LYS A 240 -13.18 -6.58 -4.52
C LYS A 240 -12.07 -6.17 -3.56
N LEU A 241 -11.42 -7.12 -2.88
CA LEU A 241 -10.35 -6.87 -1.92
C LEU A 241 -9.02 -6.52 -2.60
N LYS A 242 -8.86 -6.77 -3.91
CA LYS A 242 -7.71 -6.33 -4.73
C LYS A 242 -6.33 -6.63 -4.08
N GLY A 243 -6.20 -7.80 -3.45
CA GLY A 243 -4.97 -8.23 -2.77
C GLY A 243 -4.94 -8.01 -1.27
N PHE A 244 -5.88 -7.24 -0.73
CA PHE A 244 -5.99 -6.99 0.71
C PHE A 244 -6.40 -8.24 1.50
N VAL A 245 -6.88 -9.29 0.81
CA VAL A 245 -7.15 -10.60 1.43
C VAL A 245 -5.93 -11.18 2.15
N THR A 246 -4.71 -10.86 1.71
CA THR A 246 -3.45 -11.30 2.35
C THR A 246 -3.02 -10.43 3.53
N GLU A 247 -3.71 -9.30 3.74
CA GLU A 247 -3.55 -8.42 4.89
C GLU A 247 -4.58 -8.70 5.99
N LEU A 248 -5.58 -9.54 5.71
CA LEU A 248 -6.57 -9.94 6.70
C LEU A 248 -5.95 -10.89 7.72
N ASN A 249 -6.55 -10.90 8.92
CA ASN A 249 -6.21 -11.81 9.99
C ASN A 249 -7.50 -12.39 10.59
N PRO A 250 -7.63 -13.72 10.76
CA PRO A 250 -8.85 -14.35 11.26
C PRO A 250 -9.35 -13.83 12.60
N ASP A 251 -8.46 -13.59 13.57
CA ASP A 251 -8.83 -13.11 14.90
C ASP A 251 -9.35 -11.67 14.85
N SER A 252 -8.69 -10.82 14.06
CA SER A 252 -9.15 -9.45 13.83
C SER A 252 -10.47 -9.41 13.10
N MET A 253 -10.62 -10.21 12.03
CA MET A 253 -11.89 -10.36 11.32
C MET A 253 -12.99 -10.81 12.27
N HIS A 254 -12.74 -11.80 13.11
CA HIS A 254 -13.72 -12.29 14.08
C HIS A 254 -14.24 -11.17 14.99
N ARG A 255 -13.34 -10.36 15.59
CA ARG A 255 -13.72 -9.23 16.44
C ARG A 255 -14.51 -8.17 15.69
N SER A 256 -14.01 -7.74 14.51
CA SER A 256 -14.66 -6.70 13.71
C SER A 256 -16.05 -7.13 13.21
N LEU A 257 -16.19 -8.40 12.82
CA LEU A 257 -17.47 -8.97 12.39
C LEU A 257 -18.45 -9.11 13.55
N HIS A 258 -18.00 -9.59 14.72
CA HIS A 258 -18.84 -9.66 15.92
C HIS A 258 -19.35 -8.26 16.31
N PHE A 259 -18.44 -7.29 16.42
CA PHE A 259 -18.80 -5.90 16.71
C PHE A 259 -19.81 -5.35 15.70
N SER A 260 -19.58 -5.58 14.41
CA SER A 260 -20.48 -5.11 13.34
C SER A 260 -21.86 -5.77 13.46
N GLN A 261 -21.89 -7.07 13.74
CA GLN A 261 -23.14 -7.81 13.90
C GLN A 261 -23.97 -7.28 15.06
N GLU A 262 -23.36 -7.08 16.23
CA GLU A 262 -24.01 -6.53 17.41
C GLU A 262 -24.47 -5.09 17.19
N THR A 263 -23.63 -4.26 16.58
CA THR A 263 -23.94 -2.84 16.35
C THR A 263 -25.08 -2.67 15.36
N ILE A 264 -25.14 -3.50 14.32
CA ILE A 264 -26.19 -3.46 13.29
C ILE A 264 -27.46 -4.16 13.81
N GLY A 265 -27.32 -5.17 14.68
CA GLY A 265 -28.42 -5.99 15.16
C GLY A 265 -28.96 -6.94 14.08
N CYS A 266 -28.07 -7.55 13.28
CA CYS A 266 -28.45 -8.39 12.14
C CYS A 266 -28.06 -9.87 12.32
N SER A 267 -28.72 -10.74 11.55
CA SER A 267 -28.35 -12.15 11.43
C SER A 267 -27.03 -12.35 10.69
N GLU A 268 -26.41 -13.51 10.83
CA GLU A 268 -25.16 -13.83 10.12
C GLU A 268 -25.33 -13.81 8.59
N ALA A 269 -26.50 -14.23 8.09
CA ALA A 269 -26.82 -14.18 6.67
C ALA A 269 -26.93 -12.74 6.13
N GLU A 270 -27.56 -11.85 6.89
CA GLU A 270 -27.63 -10.42 6.55
C GLU A 270 -26.25 -9.76 6.60
N LEU A 271 -25.47 -10.05 7.64
CA LEU A 271 -24.10 -9.55 7.76
C LEU A 271 -23.24 -9.96 6.54
N ARG A 272 -23.34 -11.22 6.10
CA ARG A 272 -22.66 -11.70 4.90
C ARG A 272 -23.05 -10.89 3.67
N HIS A 273 -24.34 -10.59 3.49
CA HIS A 273 -24.81 -9.74 2.38
C HIS A 273 -24.26 -8.30 2.47
N ILE A 274 -24.16 -7.74 3.68
CA ILE A 274 -23.56 -6.43 3.92
C ILE A 274 -22.06 -6.43 3.57
N ILE A 275 -21.32 -7.48 3.96
CA ILE A 275 -19.89 -7.62 3.66
C ILE A 275 -19.62 -7.67 2.15
N LEU A 276 -20.48 -8.35 1.37
CA LEU A 276 -20.34 -8.37 -0.10
C LEU A 276 -20.45 -6.97 -0.71
N LYS A 277 -21.25 -6.08 -0.10
CA LYS A 277 -21.36 -4.68 -0.52
C LYS A 277 -20.19 -3.85 0.01
N CYS A 278 -19.79 -4.05 1.26
CA CYS A 278 -18.74 -3.32 1.96
C CYS A 278 -17.71 -4.27 2.60
N PRO A 279 -16.70 -4.74 1.83
CA PRO A 279 -15.66 -5.64 2.34
C PRO A 279 -14.78 -5.00 3.42
N ALA A 280 -14.89 -3.69 3.62
CA ALA A 280 -14.15 -2.96 4.64
C ALA A 280 -14.44 -3.40 6.07
N LEU A 281 -15.60 -4.01 6.30
CA LEU A 281 -15.94 -4.67 7.56
C LEU A 281 -14.99 -5.82 7.92
N LEU A 282 -14.29 -6.39 6.93
CA LEU A 282 -13.30 -7.46 7.16
C LEU A 282 -11.97 -6.93 7.69
N TYR A 283 -11.58 -5.71 7.31
CA TYR A 283 -10.23 -5.20 7.61
C TYR A 283 -10.15 -4.01 8.55
N TYR A 284 -11.23 -3.25 8.75
CA TYR A 284 -11.19 -2.20 9.74
C TYR A 284 -11.29 -2.79 11.16
N PRO A 285 -10.42 -2.37 12.09
CA PRO A 285 -10.57 -2.70 13.49
C PRO A 285 -11.92 -2.23 14.03
N ASP A 286 -12.47 -2.95 15.00
CA ASP A 286 -13.67 -2.60 15.77
C ASP A 286 -13.68 -1.15 16.26
N SER A 287 -12.55 -0.64 16.78
CA SER A 287 -12.40 0.77 17.17
C SER A 287 -12.62 1.76 16.03
N THR A 288 -12.15 1.43 14.82
CA THR A 288 -12.38 2.25 13.61
C THR A 288 -13.84 2.18 13.20
N LEU A 289 -14.44 1.00 13.25
CA LEU A 289 -15.86 0.82 12.92
C LEU A 289 -16.76 1.56 13.90
N ALA A 290 -16.47 1.48 15.21
CA ALA A 290 -17.20 2.19 16.26
C ALA A 290 -17.15 3.72 16.05
N GLU A 291 -15.99 4.26 15.71
CA GLU A 291 -15.84 5.68 15.36
C GLU A 291 -16.71 6.07 14.16
N ARG A 292 -16.71 5.26 13.10
CA ARG A 292 -17.52 5.49 11.89
C ARG A 292 -19.01 5.39 12.16
N PHE A 293 -19.48 4.35 12.84
CA PHE A 293 -20.89 4.21 13.21
C PHE A 293 -21.35 5.38 14.06
N LYS A 294 -20.59 5.73 15.11
CA LYS A 294 -20.89 6.90 15.96
C LYS A 294 -20.94 8.18 15.15
N GLY A 295 -19.97 8.40 14.26
CA GLY A 295 -19.90 9.57 13.38
C GLY A 295 -21.14 9.70 12.49
N LEU A 296 -21.56 8.61 11.84
CA LEU A 296 -22.74 8.56 10.96
C LEU A 296 -24.04 8.82 11.74
N LEU A 297 -24.23 8.12 12.86
CA LEU A 297 -25.42 8.28 13.71
C LEU A 297 -25.51 9.71 14.27
N SER A 298 -24.38 10.29 14.69
CA SER A 298 -24.32 11.68 15.18
C SER A 298 -24.65 12.70 14.08
N ALA A 299 -24.42 12.36 12.82
CA ALA A 299 -24.81 13.17 11.67
C ALA A 299 -26.31 13.03 11.30
N GLY A 300 -27.07 12.22 12.05
CA GLY A 300 -28.50 11.98 11.84
C GLY A 300 -28.81 10.93 10.78
N ILE A 301 -27.81 10.18 10.31
CA ILE A 301 -28.02 9.04 9.40
C ILE A 301 -28.53 7.86 10.22
N SER A 302 -29.64 7.25 9.81
CA SER A 302 -30.22 6.10 10.52
C SER A 302 -29.43 4.81 10.27
N MET A 303 -29.55 3.84 11.19
CA MET A 303 -28.97 2.51 10.97
C MET A 303 -29.53 1.83 9.71
N SER A 304 -30.82 2.02 9.41
CA SER A 304 -31.44 1.48 8.20
C SER A 304 -30.81 2.03 6.91
N GLN A 305 -30.47 3.33 6.87
CA GLN A 305 -29.73 3.91 5.75
C GLN A 305 -28.31 3.33 5.63
N ILE A 306 -27.63 3.09 6.75
CA ILE A 306 -26.28 2.47 6.75
C ILE A 306 -26.35 1.04 6.20
N ILE A 307 -27.34 0.24 6.61
CA ILE A 307 -27.54 -1.12 6.10
C ILE A 307 -27.86 -1.12 4.61
N ALA A 308 -28.67 -0.17 4.14
CA ALA A 308 -29.02 -0.03 2.73
C ALA A 308 -27.78 0.35 1.88
N THR A 309 -26.92 1.22 2.40
CA THR A 309 -25.73 1.74 1.70
C THR A 309 -24.47 1.57 2.57
N PRO A 310 -23.99 0.33 2.80
CA PRO A 310 -22.93 0.05 3.78
C PRO A 310 -21.55 0.52 3.33
N THR A 311 -21.38 0.81 2.04
CA THR A 311 -20.16 1.41 1.49
C THR A 311 -19.85 2.79 2.08
N ILE A 312 -20.82 3.45 2.74
CA ILE A 312 -20.56 4.68 3.49
C ILE A 312 -19.53 4.45 4.61
N LEU A 313 -19.46 3.23 5.15
CA LEU A 313 -18.49 2.83 6.16
C LEU A 313 -17.08 2.69 5.60
N GLU A 314 -16.84 2.86 4.30
CA GLU A 314 -15.49 2.96 3.74
C GLU A 314 -14.89 4.36 3.93
N LEU A 315 -15.73 5.38 4.11
CA LEU A 315 -15.31 6.77 4.31
C LEU A 315 -15.01 7.07 5.78
N THR A 316 -14.13 8.04 6.01
CA THR A 316 -13.91 8.58 7.36
C THR A 316 -15.04 9.54 7.73
N THR A 317 -15.32 9.67 9.03
CA THR A 317 -16.31 10.61 9.56
C THR A 317 -16.06 12.04 9.08
N GLN A 318 -14.79 12.44 8.95
CA GLN A 318 -14.41 13.76 8.42
C GLN A 318 -14.86 13.96 6.97
N ILE A 319 -14.64 12.98 6.10
CA ILE A 319 -15.06 13.04 4.71
C ILE A 319 -16.59 13.11 4.63
N VAL A 320 -17.28 12.28 5.42
CA VAL A 320 -18.75 12.26 5.45
C VAL A 320 -19.30 13.61 5.89
N ASN A 321 -18.81 14.15 7.02
CA ASN A 321 -19.27 15.45 7.52
C ASN A 321 -19.06 16.59 6.53
N TYR A 322 -17.89 16.63 5.87
CA TYR A 322 -17.63 17.60 4.81
C TYR A 322 -18.63 17.48 3.65
N ARG A 323 -18.90 16.25 3.18
CA ARG A 323 -19.84 16.00 2.09
C ARG A 323 -21.28 16.37 2.49
N ILE A 324 -21.69 16.06 3.72
CA ILE A 324 -22.99 16.46 4.28
C ILE A 324 -23.13 17.98 4.30
N GLN A 325 -22.14 18.72 4.82
CA GLN A 325 -22.18 20.18 4.87
C GLN A 325 -22.35 20.80 3.48
N ARG A 326 -21.63 20.29 2.47
CA ARG A 326 -21.76 20.74 1.09
C ARG A 326 -23.14 20.47 0.51
N LEU A 327 -23.68 19.28 0.75
CA LEU A 327 -25.02 18.90 0.30
C LEU A 327 -26.11 19.72 0.98
N LYS A 328 -25.97 20.00 2.28
CA LYS A 328 -26.89 20.85 3.05
C LYS A 328 -26.96 22.27 2.49
N ALA A 329 -25.83 22.84 2.05
CA ALA A 329 -25.80 24.14 1.38
C ALA A 329 -26.61 24.16 0.06
N ARG A 330 -26.97 22.99 -0.48
CA ARG A 330 -27.81 22.82 -1.67
C ARG A 330 -29.22 22.34 -1.35
N GLY A 331 -29.62 22.34 -0.08
CA GLY A 331 -30.96 21.92 0.36
C GLY A 331 -31.15 20.41 0.39
N TYR A 332 -30.09 19.61 0.25
CA TYR A 332 -30.17 18.16 0.37
C TYR A 332 -30.05 17.74 1.83
N ASP A 333 -31.04 16.99 2.33
CA ASP A 333 -31.04 16.45 3.68
C ASP A 333 -30.67 14.96 3.66
N VAL A 334 -29.52 14.63 4.24
CA VAL A 334 -29.02 13.25 4.31
C VAL A 334 -29.82 12.37 5.27
N ARG A 335 -30.62 12.96 6.17
CA ARG A 335 -31.47 12.21 7.11
C ARG A 335 -32.63 11.51 6.43
N THR A 336 -33.05 12.01 5.28
CA THR A 336 -34.17 11.48 4.49
C THR A 336 -33.75 11.04 3.09
N GLY A 337 -32.60 11.52 2.59
CA GLY A 337 -32.05 11.17 1.29
C GLY A 337 -31.26 9.85 1.23
N SER A 338 -30.95 9.40 0.02
CA SER A 338 -30.01 8.28 -0.22
C SER A 338 -28.58 8.65 0.16
N LEU A 339 -27.83 7.72 0.77
CA LEU A 339 -26.41 7.91 1.06
C LEU A 339 -25.50 7.71 -0.17
N ASP A 340 -26.04 7.29 -1.32
CA ASP A 340 -25.24 7.04 -2.53
C ASP A 340 -24.53 8.30 -3.01
N VAL A 341 -25.13 9.49 -2.80
CA VAL A 341 -24.52 10.78 -3.13
C VAL A 341 -23.29 11.10 -2.28
N LEU A 342 -23.12 10.42 -1.14
CA LEU A 342 -21.97 10.57 -0.27
C LEU A 342 -20.84 9.62 -0.63
N ASN A 343 -21.05 8.60 -1.46
CA ASN A 343 -20.07 7.55 -1.75
C ASN A 343 -19.09 7.92 -2.87
N GLY A 344 -18.10 7.05 -3.07
CA GLY A 344 -17.12 7.15 -4.15
C GLY A 344 -15.94 8.09 -3.86
N THR A 345 -15.08 8.24 -4.86
CA THR A 345 -13.88 9.09 -4.75
C THR A 345 -14.24 10.56 -4.61
N LYS A 346 -13.27 11.41 -4.24
CA LYS A 346 -13.46 12.87 -4.22
C LYS A 346 -13.98 13.39 -5.57
N LYS A 347 -13.47 12.86 -6.68
CA LYS A 347 -13.88 13.22 -8.04
C LYS A 347 -15.33 12.83 -8.32
N ASP A 348 -15.73 11.62 -7.91
CA ASP A 348 -17.12 11.14 -8.09
C ASP A 348 -18.10 12.01 -7.31
N PHE A 349 -17.74 12.36 -6.08
CA PHE A 349 -18.52 13.28 -5.25
C PHE A 349 -18.63 14.66 -5.89
N GLU A 350 -17.52 15.25 -6.36
CA GLU A 350 -17.55 16.59 -6.97
C GLU A 350 -18.36 16.63 -8.26
N MET A 351 -18.31 15.56 -9.07
CA MET A 351 -19.11 15.46 -10.29
C MET A 351 -20.61 15.29 -9.99
N SER A 352 -20.97 14.40 -9.06
CA SER A 352 -22.37 14.21 -8.65
C SER A 352 -22.94 15.46 -7.98
N PHE A 353 -22.13 16.12 -7.15
CA PHE A 353 -22.41 17.42 -6.57
C PHE A 353 -22.69 18.44 -7.69
N GLY A 354 -21.78 18.61 -8.66
CA GLY A 354 -21.98 19.51 -9.81
C GLY A 354 -23.28 19.27 -10.58
N LYS A 355 -23.69 18.01 -10.78
CA LYS A 355 -24.97 17.69 -11.43
C LYS A 355 -26.20 18.16 -10.65
N LEU A 356 -26.13 18.16 -9.31
CA LEU A 356 -27.21 18.70 -8.45
C LEU A 356 -27.37 20.21 -8.62
N GLN A 357 -26.29 20.95 -8.94
CA GLN A 357 -26.35 22.37 -9.27
C GLN A 357 -27.10 22.61 -10.59
N LEU A 358 -26.71 21.89 -11.63
CA LEU A 358 -27.30 22.01 -12.96
C LEU A 358 -28.80 21.67 -12.98
N ARG A 359 -29.26 20.74 -12.13
CA ARG A 359 -30.70 20.40 -12.03
C ARG A 359 -31.55 21.51 -11.43
N ARG A 360 -30.99 22.34 -10.56
CA ARG A 360 -31.71 23.47 -9.93
C ARG A 360 -31.74 24.70 -10.84
N GLU A 361 -30.75 24.84 -11.71
CA GLU A 361 -30.64 25.95 -12.68
C GLU A 361 -31.43 25.70 -13.98
N ARG A 362 -32.01 24.50 -14.18
CA ARG A 362 -32.90 24.26 -15.32
C ARG A 362 -34.21 25.04 -15.12
N PRO A 363 -34.61 25.90 -16.07
CA PRO A 363 -35.93 26.50 -16.06
C PRO A 363 -37.01 25.41 -16.00
N LEU A 364 -38.08 25.64 -15.24
CA LEU A 364 -39.22 24.71 -15.14
C LEU A 364 -39.98 24.51 -16.47
N PHE A 365 -39.57 25.18 -17.54
CA PHE A 365 -40.25 25.17 -18.82
C PHE A 365 -39.87 23.91 -19.60
N ASN A 366 -40.84 23.01 -19.78
CA ASN A 366 -40.77 21.93 -20.76
C ASN A 366 -41.40 22.44 -22.08
N PRO A 367 -40.62 22.79 -23.11
CA PRO A 367 -41.16 23.34 -24.36
C PRO A 367 -41.95 22.33 -25.22
N VAL A 368 -42.11 21.08 -24.78
CA VAL A 368 -42.72 19.99 -25.56
C VAL A 368 -44.07 19.52 -25.00
N ALA A 369 -44.67 20.25 -24.04
CA ALA A 369 -46.04 19.96 -23.61
C ALA A 369 -47.04 20.65 -24.56
N PRO A 370 -47.91 19.92 -25.27
CA PRO A 370 -48.97 20.53 -26.07
C PRO A 370 -49.94 21.26 -25.14
N LEU A 371 -50.15 22.56 -25.39
CA LEU A 371 -51.22 23.32 -24.76
C LEU A 371 -52.55 22.76 -25.29
N LYS A 372 -53.32 22.08 -24.43
CA LYS A 372 -54.74 21.87 -24.70
C LYS A 372 -55.42 23.22 -24.58
N VAL A 373 -55.80 23.79 -25.71
CA VAL A 373 -56.79 24.86 -25.80
C VAL A 373 -58.14 24.13 -25.88
N GLU A 374 -58.97 24.27 -24.85
CA GLU A 374 -60.40 24.00 -24.98
C GLU A 374 -61.07 25.23 -25.62
N ASP A 375 -62.11 24.96 -26.41
CA ASP A 375 -62.67 25.75 -27.52
C ASP A 375 -62.92 27.25 -27.32
#